data_AF-A0A9D5NBB3-F1
#
_entry.id   AF-A0A9D5NBB3-F1
#
_cell.length_a   1.000
_cell.length_b   1.000
_cell.length_c   1.000
_cell.angle_alpha   90.00
_cell.angle_beta   90.00
_cell.angle_gamma   90.00
#
_symmetry.space_group_name_H-M   'P 1'
#
loop_
_entity.id
_entity.type
_entity.pdbx_description
1 polymer ?
#
loop_
_entity_poly.entity_id
_entity_poly.type
_entity_poly.pdbx_seq_one_letter_code
_entity_poly.pdbx_strand_id
1 'polypeptide(L)' 'MWNGFFPPYHYTKEELFPARYVRFEDTYLPVPNDYDSYLRRCFGDDYMQEPPYAMRKAKHIAEIRI' A
#
# COMPACT_ATOMS: atom_id res chain seq x y z
N MET A 1 26.44 -4.29 2.30
CA MET A 1 25.54 -5.29 2.89
C MET A 1 24.22 -4.59 3.14
N TRP A 2 23.16 -5.07 2.51
CA TRP A 2 21.81 -4.51 2.52
C TRP A 2 21.19 -4.71 3.92
N ASN A 3 20.81 -3.62 4.62
CA ASN A 3 20.12 -3.68 5.91
C ASN A 3 18.60 -3.56 5.68
N GLY A 4 17.91 -4.70 5.66
CA GLY A 4 16.47 -4.82 5.46
C GLY A 4 15.66 -3.93 6.42
N PHE A 5 14.92 -2.98 5.86
CA PHE A 5 13.99 -2.09 6.57
C PHE A 5 12.55 -2.46 6.21
N PHE A 6 12.21 -3.74 6.39
CA PHE A 6 10.82 -4.18 6.49
C PHE A 6 10.68 -4.86 7.85
N PRO A 7 10.03 -4.25 8.85
CA PRO A 7 9.64 -5.02 10.03
C PRO A 7 8.81 -6.21 9.54
N PRO A 8 8.89 -7.39 10.17
CA PRO A 8 8.04 -8.51 9.81
C PRO A 8 6.60 -8.11 10.13
N TYR A 9 5.91 -7.54 9.16
CA TYR A 9 4.49 -7.30 9.27
C TYR A 9 3.84 -8.68 9.33
N HIS A 10 3.40 -9.07 10.52
CA HIS A 10 2.65 -10.28 10.72
C HIS A 10 1.21 -10.01 10.29
N TYR A 11 0.70 -10.89 9.41
CA TYR A 11 -0.68 -10.89 8.95
C TYR A 11 -1.33 -12.19 9.38
N THR A 12 -2.58 -12.13 9.82
CA THR A 12 -3.35 -13.35 10.09
C THR A 12 -3.89 -13.91 8.78
N LYS A 13 -4.20 -15.21 8.77
CA LYS A 13 -4.80 -15.83 7.59
C LYS A 13 -6.18 -15.23 7.31
N GLU A 14 -6.88 -14.84 8.35
CA GLU A 14 -8.23 -14.26 8.34
C GLU A 14 -8.23 -12.81 7.80
N GLU A 15 -7.14 -12.06 8.02
CA GLU A 15 -6.94 -10.73 7.42
C GLU A 15 -6.71 -10.84 5.90
N LEU A 16 -6.01 -11.88 5.45
CA LEU A 16 -5.68 -12.07 4.03
C LEU A 16 -6.77 -12.79 3.26
N PHE A 17 -7.46 -13.75 3.88
CA PHE A 17 -8.37 -14.68 3.21
C PHE A 17 -9.73 -14.79 3.93
N PRO A 18 -10.83 -15.06 3.18
CA PRO A 18 -10.90 -15.20 1.73
C PRO A 18 -10.65 -13.86 1.01
N ALA A 19 -10.12 -13.90 -0.20
CA ALA A 19 -9.94 -12.68 -0.97
C ALA A 19 -11.29 -12.02 -1.25
N ARG A 20 -11.36 -10.70 -1.09
CA ARG A 20 -12.53 -9.90 -1.42
C ARG A 20 -12.37 -9.32 -2.81
N TYR A 21 -13.40 -9.41 -3.64
CA TYR A 21 -13.40 -8.76 -4.96
C TYR A 21 -13.95 -7.36 -4.85
N VAL A 22 -13.16 -6.36 -5.23
CA VAL A 22 -13.55 -4.95 -5.28
C VAL A 22 -13.57 -4.48 -6.72
N ARG A 23 -14.55 -3.63 -7.04
CA ARG A 23 -14.60 -3.00 -8.36
C ARG A 23 -13.51 -1.95 -8.44
N PHE A 24 -12.65 -2.06 -9.44
CA PHE A 24 -11.64 -1.07 -9.76
C PHE A 24 -11.75 -0.79 -11.26
N GLU A 25 -12.07 0.45 -11.60
CA GLU A 25 -12.39 0.87 -12.97
C GLU A 25 -13.51 -0.01 -13.59
N ASP A 26 -13.19 -0.73 -14.66
CA ASP A 26 -14.09 -1.60 -15.42
C ASP A 26 -14.02 -3.08 -15.02
N THR A 27 -13.16 -3.44 -14.05
CA THR A 27 -12.92 -4.82 -13.64
C THR A 27 -13.10 -5.04 -12.13
N TYR A 28 -13.10 -6.30 -11.71
CA TYR A 28 -13.10 -6.70 -10.31
C TYR A 28 -11.75 -7.34 -9.96
N LEU A 29 -11.07 -6.79 -8.96
CA LEU A 29 -9.77 -7.27 -8.52
C LEU A 29 -9.88 -7.93 -7.14
N PRO A 30 -9.19 -9.08 -6.92
CA PRO A 30 -9.08 -9.68 -5.60
C PRO A 30 -8.13 -8.85 -4.72
N VAL A 31 -8.58 -8.53 -3.51
CA VAL A 31 -7.80 -7.87 -2.45
C VAL A 31 -7.89 -8.68 -1.16
N PRO A 32 -7.00 -8.46 -0.17
CA PRO A 32 -7.12 -9.07 1.15
C PRO A 32 -8.52 -8.87 1.75
N ASN A 33 -8.97 -9.85 2.56
CA ASN A 33 -10.27 -9.81 3.24
C ASN A 33 -10.45 -8.50 4.03
N ASP A 34 -9.42 -8.14 4.80
CA ASP A 34 -9.28 -6.87 5.51
C ASP A 34 -8.16 -6.02 4.88
N TYR A 35 -8.41 -5.54 3.65
CA TYR A 35 -7.47 -4.71 2.91
C TYR A 35 -7.13 -3.39 3.63
N ASP A 36 -8.00 -2.88 4.50
CA ASP A 36 -7.80 -1.60 5.16
C ASP A 36 -6.71 -1.70 6.24
N SER A 37 -6.79 -2.73 7.10
CA SER A 37 -5.73 -3.04 8.06
C SER A 37 -4.40 -3.37 7.37
N TYR A 38 -4.46 -4.10 6.25
CA TYR A 38 -3.28 -4.40 5.43
C TYR A 38 -2.60 -3.11 4.92
N LEU A 39 -3.37 -2.21 4.31
CA LEU A 39 -2.86 -0.96 3.73
C LEU A 39 -2.32 0.00 4.80
N ARG A 40 -2.99 0.14 5.95
CA ARG A 40 -2.47 0.95 7.06
C ARG A 40 -1.13 0.44 7.57
N ARG A 41 -0.97 -0.88 7.65
CA ARG A 41 0.30 -1.50 8.09
C ARG A 41 1.43 -1.27 7.07
N CYS A 42 1.13 -1.29 5.77
CA CYS A 42 2.11 -1.06 4.71
C CYS A 42 2.48 0.41 4.50
N PHE A 43 1.51 1.32 4.64
CA PHE A 43 1.64 2.71 4.18
C PHE A 43 1.39 3.78 5.25
N GLY A 44 0.90 3.40 6.43
CA GLY A 44 0.52 4.31 7.51
C GLY A 44 -0.99 4.52 7.63
N ASP A 45 -1.44 5.03 8.77
CA ASP A 45 -2.87 5.25 9.05
C ASP A 45 -3.52 6.26 8.10
N ASP A 46 -2.71 7.15 7.51
CA ASP A 46 -3.08 8.21 6.59
C ASP A 46 -2.90 7.83 5.11
N TYR A 47 -2.79 6.54 4.76
CA TYR A 47 -2.52 6.09 3.38
C TYR A 47 -3.49 6.61 2.31
N MET A 48 -4.71 6.98 2.68
CA MET A 48 -5.74 7.56 1.79
C MET A 48 -5.65 9.08 1.67
N GLN A 49 -4.73 9.72 2.39
CA GLN A 49 -4.52 11.16 2.37
C GLN A 49 -3.32 11.48 1.50
N GLU A 50 -3.48 12.47 0.62
CA GLU A 50 -2.37 12.93 -0.18
C GLU A 50 -1.34 13.64 0.72
N PRO A 51 -0.04 13.32 0.65
CA PRO A 51 0.95 14.03 1.45
C PRO A 51 0.99 15.52 1.10
N PRO A 52 1.43 16.40 2.01
CA PRO A 52 1.62 17.82 1.72
C PRO A 52 2.48 18.03 0.47
N TYR A 53 2.16 19.06 -0.33
CA TYR A 53 2.84 19.30 -1.62
C TYR A 53 4.37 19.35 -1.50
N ALA A 54 4.89 20.02 -0.46
CA ALA A 54 6.33 20.11 -0.19
C ALA A 54 7.01 18.75 0.06
N MET A 55 6.24 17.72 0.41
CA MET A 55 6.72 16.36 0.68
C MET A 55 6.54 15.41 -0.51
N ARG A 56 5.86 15.83 -1.59
CA ARG A 56 5.66 15.04 -2.81
C ARG A 56 6.95 14.99 -3.62
N LYS A 57 7.90 14.17 -3.16
CA LYS A 57 9.16 13.92 -3.86
C LYS A 57 9.01 12.72 -4.78
N ALA A 58 9.44 12.89 -6.01
CA ALA A 58 9.54 11.80 -6.96
C ALA A 58 10.50 10.71 -6.43
N LYS A 59 9.99 9.49 -6.16
CA LYS A 59 10.79 8.37 -5.61
C LYS A 59 11.32 7.39 -6.65
N HIS A 60 10.63 7.21 -7.78
CA HIS A 60 10.92 6.11 -8.73
C HIS A 60 11.34 6.57 -10.15
N ILE A 61 11.49 7.88 -10.34
CA ILE A 61 11.94 8.48 -11.60
C ILE A 61 13.20 9.28 -11.30
N ALA A 62 14.36 8.77 -11.73
CA ALA A 62 15.63 9.44 -11.51
C ALA A 62 15.77 10.72 -12.36
N GLU A 63 14.95 10.90 -13.40
CA GLU A 63 15.04 12.04 -14.30
C GLU A 63 13.66 12.34 -14.91
N ILE A 64 12.91 13.26 -14.31
CA ILE A 64 11.97 14.09 -15.08
C ILE A 64 12.60 15.48 -15.15
N ARG A 65 13.06 15.88 -16.33
CA ARG A 65 13.36 17.28 -16.62
C ARG A 65 12.02 17.97 -16.86
N ILE A 66 11.66 18.87 -15.95
CA ILE A 66 10.53 19.79 -16.09
C ILE A 66 11.06 21.11 -16.65
#